data_AF-A0A8S9NP06-F1
#
_entry.id   AF-A0A8S9NP06-F1
#
_cell.length_a   1.000
_cell.length_b   1.000
_cell.length_c   1.000
_cell.angle_alpha   90.00
_cell.angle_beta   90.00
_cell.angle_gamma   90.00
#
_symmetry.space_group_name_H-M   'P 1'
#
loop_
_entity.id
_entity.type
_entity.pdbx_description
1 polymer ?
#
loop_
_entity_poly.entity_id
_entity_poly.type
_entity_poly.pdbx_seq_one_letter_code
_entity_poly.pdbx_strand_id
1 'polypeptide(L)'
;MFQFDISKVKVSKTVNLLDLNHNGITGSIPVQWTQLSLQSFNASYNRLCGPIPKGGDLQRFDAYAYLHNKCLCGAPLQRCK
;
A
#
# COMPACT_ATOMS: atom_id res chain seq x y z
N MET A 1 4.66 22.64 2.29
CA MET A 1 5.11 21.53 1.44
C MET A 1 3.95 20.55 1.32
N PHE A 2 3.44 20.30 0.12
CA PHE A 2 2.31 19.40 -0.08
C PHE A 2 2.75 17.95 0.13
N GLN A 3 2.06 17.22 0.99
CA GLN A 3 2.20 15.77 1.14
C GLN A 3 0.90 15.15 0.63
N PHE A 4 1.01 14.19 -0.27
CA PHE A 4 -0.15 13.46 -0.77
C PHE A 4 -0.42 12.28 0.16
N ASP A 5 -1.40 12.45 1.04
CA ASP A 5 -1.84 11.42 1.98
C ASP A 5 -2.91 10.52 1.33
N ILE A 6 -2.61 9.23 1.18
CA ILE A 6 -3.53 8.28 0.55
C ILE A 6 -4.52 7.62 1.51
N SER A 7 -4.48 7.88 2.82
CA SER A 7 -5.25 7.16 3.85
C SER A 7 -6.77 7.21 3.65
N LYS A 8 -7.26 8.18 2.88
CA LYS A 8 -8.69 8.37 2.55
C LYS A 8 -8.99 8.27 1.05
N VAL A 9 -8.00 7.90 0.24
CA VAL A 9 -8.17 7.78 -1.22
C VAL A 9 -9.04 6.58 -1.54
N LYS A 10 -10.10 6.85 -2.30
CA LYS A 10 -10.97 5.83 -2.88
C LYS A 10 -10.54 5.58 -4.31
N VAL A 11 -10.44 4.31 -4.66
CA VAL A 11 -10.09 3.85 -6.01
C VAL A 11 -11.30 3.08 -6.55
N SER A 12 -11.54 3.17 -7.86
CA SER A 12 -12.62 2.39 -8.50
C SER A 12 -12.37 0.89 -8.33
N LYS A 13 -13.44 0.13 -8.09
CA LYS A 13 -13.38 -1.35 -7.99
C LYS A 13 -12.95 -2.04 -9.28
N THR A 14 -12.96 -1.32 -10.41
CA THR A 14 -12.51 -1.83 -11.71
C THR A 14 -11.00 -1.73 -11.89
N VAL A 15 -10.28 -1.07 -10.97
CA VAL A 15 -8.82 -0.99 -11.04
C VAL A 15 -8.23 -2.33 -10.67
N ASN A 16 -7.41 -2.86 -11.59
CA ASN A 16 -6.67 -4.09 -11.45
C ASN A 16 -5.14 -3.88 -11.48
N LEU A 17 -4.67 -2.69 -11.81
CA LEU A 17 -3.25 -2.32 -11.78
C LEU A 17 -3.10 -1.02 -11.01
N LEU A 18 -2.30 -1.06 -9.94
CA LEU A 18 -2.01 0.10 -9.14
C LEU A 18 -0.50 0.23 -8.92
N ASP A 19 0.14 1.09 -9.71
CA ASP A 19 1.56 1.42 -9.55
C ASP A 19 1.69 2.85 -8.99
N LEU A 20 2.30 2.95 -7.82
CA LEU A 20 2.52 4.16 -7.04
C LEU A 20 4.00 4.35 -6.69
N ASN A 21 4.89 3.54 -7.29
CA ASN A 21 6.29 3.47 -6.86
C ASN A 21 7.04 4.80 -7.03
N HIS A 22 8.14 4.99 -6.29
CA HIS A 22 9.05 6.14 -6.41
C HIS A 22 8.38 7.52 -6.29
N ASN A 23 7.58 7.70 -5.25
CA ASN A 23 6.91 8.96 -4.96
C ASN A 23 7.18 9.43 -3.52
N GLY A 24 6.59 10.58 -3.16
CA GLY A 24 6.62 11.12 -1.80
C GLY A 24 5.35 10.83 -1.00
N ILE A 25 4.59 9.79 -1.35
CA ILE A 25 3.26 9.52 -0.78
C ILE A 25 3.38 9.16 0.71
N THR A 26 2.49 9.73 1.52
CA THR A 26 2.43 9.54 2.98
C THR A 26 1.12 8.89 3.41
N GLY A 27 1.01 8.60 4.70
CA GLY A 27 -0.19 8.02 5.30
C GLY A 27 -0.17 6.50 5.32
N SER A 28 -1.33 5.91 5.60
CA SER A 28 -1.56 4.46 5.64
C SER A 28 -2.19 3.95 4.35
N ILE A 29 -1.94 2.69 4.02
CA ILE A 29 -2.66 2.02 2.92
C ILE A 29 -4.14 1.87 3.35
N PRO A 30 -5.11 2.40 2.59
CA PRO A 30 -6.52 2.34 2.98
C PRO A 30 -7.04 0.91 3.08
N VAL A 31 -7.76 0.60 4.15
CA VAL A 31 -8.38 -0.72 4.35
C VAL A 31 -9.35 -1.07 3.22
N GLN A 32 -9.98 -0.08 2.60
CA GLN A 32 -10.91 -0.26 1.49
C GLN A 32 -10.24 -0.88 0.26
N TRP A 33 -8.92 -0.76 0.12
CA TRP A 33 -8.19 -1.36 -1.01
C TRP A 33 -8.15 -2.89 -0.95
N THR A 34 -8.47 -3.49 0.22
CA THR A 34 -8.68 -4.94 0.34
C THR A 34 -9.89 -5.45 -0.46
N GLN A 35 -10.78 -4.56 -0.91
CA GLN A 35 -11.94 -4.89 -1.74
C GLN A 35 -11.64 -4.82 -3.24
N LEU A 36 -10.43 -4.40 -3.62
CA LEU A 36 -10.01 -4.34 -5.02
C LEU A 36 -9.52 -5.72 -5.46
N SER A 37 -9.87 -6.09 -6.70
CA SER A 37 -9.33 -7.26 -7.38
C SER A 37 -8.10 -6.85 -8.18
N LEU A 38 -7.02 -6.55 -7.47
CA LEU A 38 -5.76 -6.15 -8.10
C LEU A 38 -5.16 -7.37 -8.80
N GLN A 39 -4.44 -7.16 -9.89
CA GLN A 39 -3.56 -8.12 -10.55
C GLN A 39 -2.11 -7.72 -10.31
N SER A 40 -1.83 -6.42 -10.38
CA SER A 40 -0.51 -5.83 -10.09
C SER A 40 -0.64 -4.68 -9.09
N PHE A 41 0.31 -4.63 -8.15
CA PHE A 41 0.41 -3.60 -7.12
C PHE A 41 1.87 -3.28 -6.82
N ASN A 42 2.22 -2.01 -6.79
CA ASN A 42 3.54 -1.56 -6.36
C ASN A 42 3.43 -0.21 -5.64
N ALA A 43 3.77 -0.17 -4.36
CA ALA A 43 3.84 1.04 -3.55
C ALA A 43 5.25 1.31 -3.00
N SER A 44 6.27 0.67 -3.58
CA SER A 44 7.65 0.79 -3.13
C SER A 44 8.20 2.21 -3.27
N TYR A 45 9.23 2.54 -2.50
CA TYR A 45 9.91 3.84 -2.53
C TYR A 45 8.95 5.01 -2.27
N ASN A 46 8.21 4.94 -1.15
CA ASN A 46 7.34 6.00 -0.64
C ASN A 46 7.61 6.25 0.87
N ARG A 47 6.75 7.05 1.51
CA ARG A 47 6.80 7.35 2.96
C ARG A 47 5.54 6.83 3.67
N LEU A 48 5.02 5.69 3.22
CA LEU A 48 3.86 5.04 3.83
C LEU A 48 4.22 4.47 5.21
N CYS A 49 3.21 4.40 6.08
CA CYS A 49 3.37 4.09 7.49
C CYS A 49 2.17 3.31 8.04
N GLY A 50 2.42 2.42 8.99
CA GLY A 50 1.38 1.62 9.65
C GLY A 50 1.24 0.20 9.07
N PRO A 51 0.23 -0.55 9.53
CA PRO A 51 0.02 -1.93 9.12
C PRO A 51 -0.46 -2.02 7.67
N ILE A 52 0.06 -2.99 6.92
CA ILE A 52 -0.54 -3.43 5.66
C ILE A 52 -1.91 -4.05 5.98
N PRO A 53 -3.02 -3.56 5.38
CA PRO A 53 -4.35 -4.09 5.64
C PRO A 53 -4.43 -5.59 5.38
N LYS A 54 -5.10 -6.31 6.29
CA LYS A 54 -5.35 -7.74 6.15
C LYS A 54 -6.58 -7.98 5.26
N GLY A 55 -6.48 -9.00 4.40
CA GLY A 55 -7.54 -9.39 3.46
C GLY A 55 -7.34 -8.83 2.04
N GLY A 56 -8.10 -9.40 1.11
CA GLY A 56 -7.96 -9.09 -0.32
C GLY A 56 -6.59 -9.48 -0.87
N ASP A 57 -6.16 -8.75 -1.90
CA ASP A 57 -4.93 -9.04 -2.63
C ASP A 57 -3.67 -8.44 -2.00
N LEU A 58 -3.78 -7.45 -1.11
CA LEU A 58 -2.61 -6.70 -0.61
C LEU A 58 -1.55 -7.62 0.02
N GLN A 59 -1.95 -8.60 0.81
CA GLN A 59 -1.00 -9.49 1.48
C GLN A 59 -0.38 -10.56 0.56
N ARG A 60 -0.88 -10.72 -0.67
CA ARG A 60 -0.38 -11.73 -1.63
C ARG A 60 0.81 -11.23 -2.45
N PHE A 61 0.99 -9.91 -2.54
CA PHE A 61 2.10 -9.32 -3.27
C PHE A 61 3.41 -9.50 -2.49
N ASP A 62 4.52 -9.65 -3.22
CA ASP A 62 5.83 -9.78 -2.62
C ASP A 62 6.23 -8.57 -1.77
N ALA A 63 7.13 -8.78 -0.81
CA ALA A 63 7.69 -7.73 0.03
C ALA A 63 8.30 -6.57 -0.79
N TYR A 64 8.73 -6.83 -2.04
CA TYR A 64 9.22 -5.82 -2.97
C TYR A 64 8.19 -4.71 -3.24
N ALA A 65 6.89 -5.04 -3.33
CA ALA A 65 5.84 -4.06 -3.56
C ALA A 65 5.71 -3.02 -2.44
N TYR A 66 6.33 -3.27 -1.28
CA TYR A 66 6.31 -2.41 -0.10
C TYR A 66 7.68 -1.83 0.26
N LEU A 67 8.72 -2.16 -0.52
CA LEU A 67 10.10 -1.81 -0.23
C LEU A 67 10.28 -0.30 -0.02
N HIS A 68 11.25 0.09 0.81
CA HIS A 68 11.59 1.49 1.11
C HIS A 68 10.48 2.33 1.78
N ASN A 69 9.42 1.72 2.30
CA ASN A 69 8.49 2.35 3.25
C ASN A 69 8.85 1.98 4.69
N LYS A 70 9.77 2.73 5.32
CA LYS A 70 10.38 2.34 6.61
C LYS A 70 9.42 2.10 7.77
N CYS A 71 8.22 2.71 7.73
CA CYS A 71 7.21 2.57 8.78
C CYS A 71 6.14 1.51 8.48
N LEU A 72 6.13 0.88 7.29
CA LEU A 72 5.19 -0.20 7.01
C LEU A 72 5.55 -1.47 7.78
N CYS A 73 4.53 -2.21 8.20
CA CYS A 73 4.66 -3.48 8.90
C CYS A 73 3.45 -4.41 8.62
N GLY A 74 3.56 -5.69 9.00
CA GLY A 74 2.57 -6.72 8.68
C GLY A 74 2.89 -7.44 7.36
N ALA A 75 2.37 -8.66 7.19
CA ALA A 75 2.68 -9.50 6.03
C ALA A 75 2.40 -8.76 4.71
N PRO A 76 3.32 -8.82 3.73
CA PRO A 76 4.51 -9.69 3.63
C PRO A 76 5.77 -9.22 4.39
N LEU A 77 5.72 -8.06 5.06
CA LEU A 77 6.83 -7.53 5.84
C LEU A 77 6.90 -8.15 7.25
N GLN A 78 7.87 -7.68 8.04
CA GLN A 78 7.98 -7.99 9.45
C GLN A 78 6.71 -7.57 10.21
N ARG A 79 6.37 -8.32 11.26
CA ARG A 79 5.22 -8.02 12.11
C ARG A 79 5.37 -6.62 12.73
N CYS A 80 4.25 -5.93 12.90
CA CYS A 80 4.22 -4.69 13.66
C CYS A 80 4.65 -4.96 15.11
N LYS A 81 5.42 -4.03 15.68
CA LYS A 81 5.83 -4.06 17.09
C LYS A 81 4.73 -3.48 17.96
#